data_AF-A0A8T0MMT0-F1
#
_entry.id   AF-A0A8T0MMT0-F1
#
_cell.length_a   1.000
_cell.length_b   1.000
_cell.length_c   1.000
_cell.angle_alpha   90.00
_cell.angle_beta   90.00
_cell.angle_gamma   90.00
#
_symmetry.space_group_name_H-M   'P 1'
#
loop_
_entity.id
_entity.type
_entity.pdbx_description
1 polymer ?
#
loop_
_entity_poly.entity_id
_entity_poly.type
_entity_poly.pdbx_seq_one_letter_code
_entity_poly.pdbx_strand_id
1 'polypeptide(L)'
;MSLDFRDTALTSVPRGFGKLEDLAWLLRFPTHSDGSIDVWCSLEELGHLLKLKALEIRALEKAPSGSAAAKAMLSSKNHLTILDLRFTSRLGEEGEVKNDISKEEHERIEDVLANLCPPTRIEALDINGYFARGLPQWMRTMSAFGSLRWLVLRGYACCTQLPNGLGQLPFLGLFWVHRAPSVQCIRHDLLLPSLGGEADGEEEAPVLTGTQNKRQPHHISRGAGVAFPKLVRLGFAGMLGWSEWEWEQHVPAMPALEVLEIRNCKLQRLPAGLAQHARRLRELDLINIQH
;
A
#
# COMPACT_ATOMS: atom_id res chain seq x y z
N MET A 1 -0.71 26.48 10.82
CA MET A 1 -0.41 27.06 9.50
C MET A 1 -0.60 25.99 8.42
N SER A 2 -0.99 26.37 7.20
CA SER A 2 -1.18 25.46 6.06
C SER A 2 -0.59 26.03 4.78
N LEU A 3 -0.02 25.18 3.94
CA LEU A 3 0.44 25.51 2.59
C LEU A 3 -0.20 24.54 1.61
N ASP A 4 -0.75 25.08 0.53
CA ASP A 4 -1.51 24.32 -0.45
C ASP A 4 -1.03 24.66 -1.86
N PHE A 5 -0.46 23.65 -2.53
CA PHE A 5 -0.02 23.75 -3.92
C PHE A 5 -1.01 23.06 -4.88
N ARG A 6 -2.22 22.72 -4.42
CA ARG A 6 -3.27 22.19 -5.29
C ARG A 6 -3.64 23.19 -6.37
N ASP A 7 -3.88 22.64 -7.55
CA ASP A 7 -4.27 23.37 -8.76
C ASP A 7 -3.28 24.47 -9.19
N THR A 8 -2.01 24.32 -8.79
CA THR A 8 -0.92 25.17 -9.25
C THR A 8 -0.11 24.49 -10.37
N ALA A 9 0.38 25.29 -11.30
CA ALA A 9 1.37 24.86 -12.31
C ALA A 9 2.82 24.87 -11.79
N LEU A 10 3.02 25.19 -10.50
CA LEU A 10 4.35 25.23 -9.90
C LEU A 10 4.99 23.84 -10.01
N THR A 11 6.25 23.76 -10.39
CA THR A 11 6.99 22.49 -10.50
C THR A 11 8.11 22.38 -9.48
N SER A 12 8.41 23.50 -8.80
CA SER A 12 9.46 23.64 -7.80
C SER A 12 9.02 24.70 -6.77
N VAL A 13 9.55 24.59 -5.57
CA VAL A 13 9.40 25.57 -4.48
C VAL A 13 10.82 26.07 -4.14
N PRO A 14 11.06 27.33 -3.74
CA PRO A 14 12.40 27.75 -3.35
C PRO A 14 12.81 27.16 -1.99
N ARG A 15 14.11 27.09 -1.71
CA ARG A 15 14.62 26.66 -0.41
C ARG A 15 14.15 27.54 0.76
N GLY A 16 14.17 26.98 1.97
CA GLY A 16 13.82 27.67 3.21
C GLY A 16 12.43 27.36 3.76
N PHE A 17 11.67 26.48 3.10
CA PHE A 17 10.35 26.05 3.58
C PHE A 17 10.44 25.18 4.84
N GLY A 18 11.57 24.52 5.09
CA GLY A 18 11.86 23.79 6.32
C GLY A 18 11.87 24.67 7.58
N LYS A 19 11.97 26.00 7.44
CA LYS A 19 11.88 26.96 8.56
C LYS A 19 10.45 27.16 9.07
N LEU A 20 9.44 26.66 8.36
CA LEU A 20 8.03 26.77 8.73
C LEU A 20 7.66 25.67 9.74
N GLU A 21 8.32 25.63 10.90
CA GLU A 21 8.22 24.53 11.87
C GLU A 21 6.80 24.32 12.43
N ASP A 22 5.95 25.35 12.39
CA ASP A 22 4.54 25.32 12.81
C ASP A 22 3.56 24.91 11.70
N LEU A 23 4.08 24.44 10.58
CA LEU A 23 3.27 23.96 9.47
C LEU A 23 2.58 22.64 9.84
N ALA A 24 1.25 22.63 9.75
CA ALA A 24 0.43 21.48 10.06
C ALA A 24 -0.08 20.76 8.80
N TRP A 25 -0.22 21.49 7.69
CA TRP A 25 -0.72 20.96 6.42
C TRP A 25 0.18 21.42 5.29
N LEU A 26 0.66 20.47 4.49
CA LEU A 26 1.46 20.73 3.31
C LEU A 26 0.93 19.89 2.15
N LEU A 27 0.21 20.51 1.23
CA LEU A 27 -0.54 19.80 0.17
C LEU A 27 0.13 20.01 -1.20
N ARG A 28 0.22 18.94 -1.99
CA ARG A 28 0.89 18.83 -3.31
C ARG A 28 2.29 19.42 -3.40
N PHE A 29 3.11 19.21 -2.37
CA PHE A 29 4.52 19.60 -2.37
C PHE A 29 5.27 18.92 -3.54
N PRO A 30 5.88 19.69 -4.47
CA PRO A 30 6.57 19.11 -5.61
C PRO A 30 7.95 18.55 -5.23
N THR A 31 8.29 17.41 -5.82
CA THR A 31 9.65 16.88 -5.80
C THR A 31 10.41 17.44 -7.00
N HIS A 32 11.62 17.96 -6.76
CA HIS A 32 12.50 18.47 -7.82
C HIS A 32 13.69 17.51 -8.02
N SER A 33 14.03 17.24 -9.29
CA SER A 33 15.25 16.52 -9.69
C SER A 33 16.37 17.55 -9.87
N ASP A 34 17.40 17.49 -9.02
CA ASP A 34 18.54 18.41 -9.04
C ASP A 34 19.28 18.42 -10.39
N GLY A 35 19.44 19.63 -10.95
CA GLY A 35 20.60 20.04 -11.74
C GLY A 35 21.03 21.50 -11.46
N SER A 36 20.45 22.17 -10.46
CA SER A 36 20.82 23.53 -10.07
C SER A 36 20.89 23.58 -8.54
N ILE A 37 22.11 23.62 -8.02
CA ILE A 37 22.44 23.20 -6.66
C ILE A 37 21.89 24.13 -5.55
N ASP A 38 21.40 25.34 -5.85
CA ASP A 38 21.17 26.35 -4.80
C ASP A 38 19.78 27.01 -4.69
N VAL A 39 18.86 26.84 -5.64
CA VAL A 39 17.61 27.66 -5.63
C VAL A 39 16.37 26.89 -5.17
N TRP A 40 16.26 25.61 -5.53
CA TRP A 40 15.01 24.86 -5.42
C TRP A 40 15.01 23.85 -4.26
N CYS A 41 13.81 23.68 -3.71
CA CYS A 41 13.47 22.88 -2.55
C CYS A 41 13.53 21.39 -2.92
N SER A 42 14.18 20.61 -2.06
CA SER A 42 14.25 19.15 -2.15
C SER A 42 13.42 18.53 -1.02
N LEU A 43 13.27 17.19 -1.05
CA LEU A 43 12.60 16.45 0.02
C LEU A 43 13.27 16.63 1.39
N GLU A 44 14.53 17.08 1.44
CA GLU A 44 15.28 17.39 2.67
C GLU A 44 14.61 18.44 3.54
N GLU A 45 13.95 19.44 2.93
CA GLU A 45 13.30 20.52 3.66
C GLU A 45 12.12 20.02 4.49
N LEU A 46 11.52 18.89 4.09
CA LEU A 46 10.49 18.21 4.89
C LEU A 46 11.05 17.65 6.20
N GLY A 47 12.36 17.36 6.28
CA GLY A 47 13.02 16.82 7.46
C GLY A 47 12.78 17.66 8.72
N HIS A 48 12.74 18.98 8.57
CA HIS A 48 12.57 19.94 9.67
C HIS A 48 11.11 20.15 10.11
N LEU A 49 10.14 19.71 9.32
CA LEU A 49 8.72 19.99 9.53
C LEU A 49 8.05 18.95 10.46
N LEU A 50 8.44 18.95 11.73
CA LEU A 50 8.04 17.92 12.70
C LEU A 50 6.57 18.00 13.17
N LYS A 51 5.91 19.16 13.04
CA LYS A 51 4.51 19.38 13.45
C LYS A 51 3.48 19.08 12.36
N LEU A 52 3.91 18.56 11.20
CA LEU A 52 3.02 18.19 10.11
C LEU A 52 2.00 17.13 10.56
N LYS A 53 0.73 17.39 10.23
CA LYS A 53 -0.39 16.47 10.41
C LYS A 53 -0.85 15.85 9.10
N ALA A 54 -0.76 16.62 8.01
CA ALA A 54 -1.08 16.16 6.67
C ALA A 54 0.02 16.56 5.69
N LEU A 55 0.46 15.60 4.88
CA LEU A 55 1.48 15.81 3.87
C LEU A 55 1.07 15.13 2.57
N GLU A 56 1.05 15.88 1.48
CA GLU A 56 0.92 15.32 0.14
C GLU A 56 2.16 15.70 -0.68
N ILE A 57 2.86 14.70 -1.19
CA ILE A 57 4.06 14.86 -2.03
C ILE A 57 3.72 14.41 -3.44
N ARG A 58 4.16 15.17 -4.45
CA ARG A 58 3.97 14.81 -5.86
C ARG A 58 5.27 14.78 -6.64
N ALA A 59 5.17 14.18 -7.83
CA ALA A 59 6.27 14.01 -8.77
C ALA A 59 7.44 13.23 -8.15
N LEU A 60 7.13 12.27 -7.28
CA LEU A 60 8.13 11.47 -6.56
C LEU A 60 9.12 10.75 -7.49
N GLU A 61 8.73 10.50 -8.74
CA GLU A 61 9.62 9.98 -9.77
C GLU A 61 10.83 10.87 -10.06
N LYS A 62 10.79 12.16 -9.67
CA LYS A 62 11.90 13.11 -9.81
C LYS A 62 12.91 13.04 -8.66
N ALA A 63 12.63 12.28 -7.60
CA ALA A 63 13.63 12.07 -6.54
C ALA A 63 14.86 11.34 -7.13
N PRO A 64 16.08 11.86 -6.96
CA PRO A 64 17.26 11.28 -7.61
C PRO A 64 17.65 9.91 -7.05
N SER A 65 17.34 9.66 -5.77
CA SER A 65 17.65 8.43 -5.06
C SER A 65 16.76 8.25 -3.83
N GLY A 66 16.71 7.06 -3.26
CA GLY A 66 16.10 6.81 -1.96
C GLY A 66 16.82 7.54 -0.82
N SER A 67 18.14 7.74 -0.91
CA SER A 67 18.87 8.54 0.08
C SER A 67 18.41 10.01 0.11
N ALA A 68 18.06 10.61 -1.04
CA ALA A 68 17.46 11.93 -1.08
C ALA A 68 16.04 11.95 -0.50
N ALA A 69 15.27 10.89 -0.74
CA ALA A 69 13.93 10.73 -0.17
C ALA A 69 13.97 10.52 1.36
N ALA A 70 14.97 9.80 1.87
CA ALA A 70 15.17 9.54 3.30
C ALA A 70 15.33 10.82 4.12
N LYS A 71 15.88 11.88 3.51
CA LYS A 71 16.00 13.20 4.14
C LYS A 71 14.65 13.85 4.48
N ALA A 72 13.54 13.37 3.90
CA ALA A 72 12.21 13.79 4.32
C ALA A 72 11.86 13.33 5.73
N MET A 73 12.54 12.31 6.27
CA MET A 73 12.37 11.80 7.63
C MET A 73 10.88 11.60 8.00
N LEU A 74 10.12 10.89 7.17
CA LEU A 74 8.67 10.73 7.39
C LEU A 74 8.37 9.91 8.66
N SER A 75 9.15 8.87 8.91
CA SER A 75 8.97 7.97 10.06
C SER A 75 9.15 8.67 11.41
N SER A 76 9.87 9.78 11.49
CA SER A 76 10.05 10.56 12.73
C SER A 76 8.93 11.58 12.98
N LYS A 77 8.01 11.81 12.03
CA LYS A 77 6.93 12.80 12.14
C LYS A 77 5.74 12.25 12.92
N ASN A 78 5.87 12.24 14.25
CA ASN A 78 4.88 11.64 15.16
C ASN A 78 3.47 12.26 15.14
N HIS A 79 3.30 13.44 14.53
CA HIS A 79 2.02 14.12 14.37
C HIS A 79 1.34 13.85 13.02
N LEU A 80 2.05 13.21 12.08
CA LEU A 80 1.57 12.98 10.73
C LEU A 80 0.55 11.84 10.72
N THR A 81 -0.69 12.17 10.35
CA THR A 81 -1.83 11.23 10.31
C THR A 81 -2.35 11.02 8.90
N ILE A 82 -2.07 11.93 7.96
CA ILE A 82 -2.50 11.84 6.55
C ILE A 82 -1.28 11.97 5.65
N LEU A 83 -1.08 10.98 4.78
CA LEU A 83 0.02 10.94 3.83
C LEU A 83 -0.48 10.56 2.43
N ASP A 84 -0.11 11.35 1.45
CA ASP A 84 -0.37 11.10 0.03
C ASP A 84 0.94 11.14 -0.75
N LEU A 85 1.30 10.02 -1.38
CA LEU A 85 2.52 9.84 -2.15
C LEU A 85 2.17 9.70 -3.63
N ARG A 86 2.45 10.73 -4.44
CA ARG A 86 2.08 10.77 -5.86
C ARG A 86 3.29 10.72 -6.79
N PHE A 87 3.28 9.71 -7.63
CA PHE A 87 4.06 9.60 -8.85
C PHE A 87 3.20 10.00 -10.05
N THR A 88 3.84 10.41 -11.14
CA THR A 88 3.15 10.52 -12.42
C THR A 88 2.78 9.13 -12.93
N SER A 89 1.48 8.88 -13.14
CA SER A 89 0.99 7.58 -13.60
C SER A 89 1.61 7.19 -14.94
N ARG A 90 2.11 5.96 -15.03
CA ARG A 90 2.59 5.34 -16.26
C ARG A 90 1.52 4.49 -16.96
N LEU A 91 0.25 4.63 -16.60
CA LEU A 91 -0.82 3.89 -17.26
C LEU A 91 -1.54 4.76 -18.30
N GLY A 92 -1.89 4.16 -19.43
CA GLY A 92 -2.71 4.80 -20.45
C GLY A 92 -4.18 4.85 -20.11
N GLU A 93 -5.06 5.02 -21.09
CA GLU A 93 -6.51 5.04 -20.79
C GLU A 93 -7.06 3.63 -20.62
N GLU A 94 -6.51 2.67 -21.37
CA GLU A 94 -6.94 1.27 -21.39
C GLU A 94 -6.22 0.42 -20.33
N GLY A 95 -5.33 1.01 -19.53
CA GLY A 95 -4.58 0.27 -18.50
C GLY A 95 -3.30 -0.38 -19.00
N GLU A 96 -2.89 -0.09 -20.22
CA GLU A 96 -1.59 -0.38 -20.77
C GLU A 96 -0.50 0.45 -20.08
N VAL A 97 0.65 -0.17 -19.82
CA VAL A 97 1.82 0.55 -19.30
C VAL A 97 2.42 1.36 -20.45
N LYS A 98 2.48 2.68 -20.27
CA LYS A 98 3.09 3.64 -21.18
C LYS A 98 4.59 3.72 -20.95
N ASN A 99 5.32 3.72 -22.06
CA ASN A 99 6.78 3.78 -22.14
C ASN A 99 7.47 2.53 -21.56
N ASP A 100 8.62 2.19 -22.15
CA ASP A 100 9.51 1.20 -21.55
C ASP A 100 10.16 1.80 -20.30
N ILE A 101 9.87 1.22 -19.14
CA ILE A 101 10.48 1.58 -17.87
C ILE A 101 11.74 0.73 -17.72
N SER A 102 12.90 1.37 -17.61
CA SER A 102 14.17 0.65 -17.48
C SER A 102 14.25 -0.08 -16.14
N LYS A 103 15.14 -1.07 -16.04
CA LYS A 103 15.37 -1.79 -14.78
C LYS A 103 15.87 -0.84 -13.69
N GLU A 104 16.74 0.08 -14.05
CA GLU A 104 17.30 1.10 -13.15
C GLU A 104 16.22 2.06 -12.66
N GLU A 105 15.25 2.43 -13.51
CA GLU A 105 14.13 3.26 -13.09
C GLU A 105 13.22 2.50 -12.11
N HIS A 106 12.95 1.22 -12.33
CA HIS A 106 12.24 0.38 -11.36
C HIS A 106 12.97 0.34 -10.01
N GLU A 107 14.25 -0.03 -10.00
CA GLU A 107 15.06 -0.13 -8.76
C GLU A 107 15.10 1.20 -8.00
N ARG A 108 15.28 2.32 -8.71
CA ARG A 108 15.28 3.66 -8.11
C ARG A 108 13.94 4.02 -7.48
N ILE A 109 12.83 3.73 -8.15
CA ILE A 109 11.49 4.06 -7.63
C ILE A 109 11.13 3.19 -6.41
N GLU A 110 11.55 1.93 -6.42
CA GLU A 110 11.46 1.04 -5.24
C GLU A 110 12.26 1.62 -4.08
N ASP A 111 13.51 2.04 -4.32
CA ASP A 111 14.38 2.65 -3.31
C ASP A 111 13.80 3.97 -2.77
N VAL A 112 13.27 4.84 -3.64
CA VAL A 112 12.59 6.08 -3.25
C VAL A 112 11.42 5.80 -2.32
N LEU A 113 10.52 4.87 -2.70
CA LEU A 113 9.36 4.56 -1.87
C LEU A 113 9.75 3.83 -0.56
N ALA A 114 10.80 3.00 -0.59
CA ALA A 114 11.32 2.32 0.60
C ALA A 114 11.80 3.30 1.68
N ASN A 115 12.36 4.43 1.26
CA ASN A 115 12.86 5.49 2.15
C ASN A 115 11.78 6.51 2.57
N LEU A 116 10.55 6.37 2.10
CA LEU A 116 9.39 7.19 2.48
C LEU A 116 8.43 6.43 3.41
N CYS A 117 8.98 5.62 4.32
CA CYS A 117 8.21 4.87 5.31
C CYS A 117 7.38 5.82 6.20
N PRO A 118 6.04 5.65 6.28
CA PRO A 118 5.19 6.47 7.15
C PRO A 118 5.46 6.20 8.64
N PRO A 119 5.05 7.09 9.55
CA PRO A 119 4.98 6.77 10.97
C PRO A 119 3.83 5.77 11.25
N THR A 120 3.96 4.95 12.29
CA THR A 120 2.96 3.91 12.65
C THR A 120 1.60 4.46 13.06
N ARG A 121 1.52 5.76 13.37
CA ARG A 121 0.29 6.49 13.73
C ARG A 121 -0.51 7.00 12.53
N ILE A 122 -0.07 6.71 11.31
CA ILE A 122 -0.77 7.13 10.11
C ILE A 122 -2.22 6.60 10.11
N GLU A 123 -3.18 7.46 9.79
CA GLU A 123 -4.61 7.13 9.73
C GLU A 123 -5.10 7.02 8.28
N ALA A 124 -4.54 7.80 7.36
CA ALA A 124 -4.88 7.77 5.95
C ALA A 124 -3.63 7.75 5.07
N LEU A 125 -3.57 6.79 4.15
CA LEU A 125 -2.49 6.61 3.19
C LEU A 125 -3.06 6.48 1.77
N ASP A 126 -2.69 7.40 0.88
CA ASP A 126 -2.93 7.29 -0.58
C ASP A 126 -1.58 7.16 -1.28
N ILE A 127 -1.44 6.16 -2.16
CA ILE A 127 -0.27 5.98 -3.02
C ILE A 127 -0.76 5.97 -4.46
N ASN A 128 -0.31 6.94 -5.24
CA ASN A 128 -0.78 7.14 -6.60
C ASN A 128 0.36 7.06 -7.61
N GLY A 129 0.12 6.33 -8.70
CA GLY A 129 0.98 6.25 -9.87
C GLY A 129 2.21 5.39 -9.68
N TYR A 130 2.30 4.57 -8.63
CA TYR A 130 3.46 3.71 -8.39
C TYR A 130 3.67 2.72 -9.55
N PHE A 131 4.85 2.75 -10.17
CA PHE A 131 5.12 1.99 -11.40
C PHE A 131 6.33 1.05 -11.30
N ALA A 132 6.84 0.83 -10.10
CA ALA A 132 7.85 -0.19 -9.84
C ALA A 132 7.25 -1.60 -9.73
N ARG A 133 8.10 -2.63 -9.78
CA ARG A 133 7.65 -4.04 -9.77
C ARG A 133 7.57 -4.60 -8.36
N GLY A 134 8.57 -4.30 -7.54
CA GLY A 134 8.68 -4.70 -6.16
C GLY A 134 7.85 -3.83 -5.22
N LEU A 135 7.59 -4.35 -4.03
CA LEU A 135 7.02 -3.60 -2.91
C LEU A 135 8.14 -3.26 -1.90
N PRO A 136 8.17 -2.05 -1.33
CA PRO A 136 9.10 -1.73 -0.25
C PRO A 136 8.78 -2.54 1.01
N GLN A 137 9.77 -2.74 1.87
CA GLN A 137 9.63 -3.62 3.05
C GLN A 137 8.50 -3.19 3.99
N TRP A 138 8.32 -1.90 4.22
CA TRP A 138 7.26 -1.40 5.10
C TRP A 138 5.85 -1.72 4.56
N MET A 139 5.68 -1.86 3.24
CA MET A 139 4.41 -2.31 2.64
C MET A 139 4.20 -3.83 2.76
N ARG A 140 5.25 -4.59 3.07
CA ARG A 140 5.15 -6.03 3.39
C ARG A 140 4.81 -6.25 4.86
N THR A 141 4.97 -5.24 5.71
CA THR A 141 4.70 -5.28 7.15
C THR A 141 3.60 -4.31 7.56
N MET A 142 2.49 -4.27 6.80
CA MET A 142 1.44 -3.27 7.05
C MET A 142 0.77 -3.41 8.43
N SER A 143 0.87 -4.58 9.06
CA SER A 143 0.39 -4.81 10.42
C SER A 143 1.00 -3.85 11.46
N ALA A 144 2.15 -3.23 11.17
CA ALA A 144 2.77 -2.21 12.02
C ALA A 144 1.97 -0.88 12.07
N PHE A 145 1.13 -0.59 11.07
CA PHE A 145 0.36 0.66 10.98
C PHE A 145 -1.00 0.53 11.66
N GLY A 146 -1.00 0.14 12.94
CA GLY A 146 -2.22 -0.21 13.67
C GLY A 146 -3.27 0.91 13.76
N SER A 147 -2.93 2.16 13.46
CA SER A 147 -3.86 3.31 13.42
C SER A 147 -4.51 3.54 12.05
N LEU A 148 -4.12 2.79 11.02
CA LEU A 148 -4.56 3.03 9.66
C LEU A 148 -6.06 2.75 9.50
N ARG A 149 -6.78 3.73 8.95
CA ARG A 149 -8.22 3.71 8.73
C ARG A 149 -8.58 3.69 7.26
N TRP A 150 -7.82 4.41 6.44
CA TRP A 150 -8.04 4.51 5.01
C TRP A 150 -6.76 4.19 4.23
N LEU A 151 -6.86 3.23 3.33
CA LEU A 151 -5.79 2.89 2.40
C LEU A 151 -6.32 2.94 0.97
N VAL A 152 -5.68 3.75 0.13
CA VAL A 152 -6.00 3.83 -1.28
C VAL A 152 -4.75 3.66 -2.13
N LEU A 153 -4.80 2.72 -3.06
CA LEU A 153 -3.72 2.45 -4.01
C LEU A 153 -4.23 2.76 -5.41
N ARG A 154 -3.55 3.65 -6.13
CA ARG A 154 -3.99 4.12 -7.46
C ARG A 154 -2.87 3.97 -8.46
N GLY A 155 -3.18 3.47 -9.65
CA GLY A 155 -2.25 3.46 -10.78
C GLY A 155 -1.00 2.63 -10.51
N TYR A 156 -1.16 1.43 -9.94
CA TYR A 156 -0.10 0.46 -9.69
C TYR A 156 0.28 -0.22 -11.01
N ALA A 157 1.17 0.42 -11.78
CA ALA A 157 1.36 0.09 -13.19
C ALA A 157 2.00 -1.30 -13.41
N CYS A 158 3.07 -1.60 -12.66
CA CYS A 158 3.89 -2.80 -12.86
C CYS A 158 3.98 -3.69 -11.60
N CYS A 159 3.38 -3.26 -10.49
CA CYS A 159 3.44 -3.98 -9.23
C CYS A 159 2.48 -5.17 -9.25
N THR A 160 3.00 -6.36 -9.01
CA THR A 160 2.22 -7.62 -9.10
C THR A 160 1.55 -8.01 -7.79
N GLN A 161 1.89 -7.32 -6.69
CA GLN A 161 1.46 -7.64 -5.33
C GLN A 161 0.74 -6.43 -4.70
N LEU A 162 -0.25 -6.73 -3.85
CA LEU A 162 -0.82 -5.76 -2.91
C LEU A 162 -0.01 -5.77 -1.60
N PRO A 163 -0.15 -4.76 -0.72
CA PRO A 163 0.51 -4.76 0.58
C PRO A 163 0.07 -5.95 1.46
N ASN A 164 1.00 -6.50 2.23
CA ASN A 164 0.76 -7.69 3.05
C ASN A 164 0.38 -7.32 4.49
N GLY A 165 -0.39 -8.19 5.14
CA GLY A 165 -0.77 -8.01 6.54
C GLY A 165 -1.87 -6.97 6.78
N LEU A 166 -2.55 -6.51 5.73
CA LEU A 166 -3.67 -5.56 5.83
C LEU A 166 -4.82 -6.10 6.67
N GLY A 167 -5.05 -7.42 6.66
CA GLY A 167 -6.08 -8.07 7.48
C GLY A 167 -5.86 -7.95 8.99
N GLN A 168 -4.64 -7.65 9.42
CA GLN A 168 -4.31 -7.45 10.84
C GLN A 168 -4.64 -6.03 11.33
N LEU A 169 -5.03 -5.11 10.45
CA LEU A 169 -5.29 -3.72 10.81
C LEU A 169 -6.62 -3.60 11.57
N PRO A 170 -6.59 -3.17 12.86
CA PRO A 170 -7.77 -3.20 13.71
C PRO A 170 -8.79 -2.09 13.39
N PHE A 171 -8.36 -1.03 12.70
CA PHE A 171 -9.18 0.16 12.43
C PHE A 171 -9.38 0.46 10.95
N LEU A 172 -8.87 -0.38 10.04
CA LEU A 172 -9.03 -0.15 8.61
C LEU A 172 -10.51 -0.25 8.24
N GLY A 173 -11.09 0.89 7.84
CA GLY A 173 -12.50 1.03 7.48
C GLY A 173 -12.73 1.14 5.97
N LEU A 174 -11.71 1.56 5.22
CA LEU A 174 -11.73 1.66 3.76
C LEU A 174 -10.43 1.12 3.18
N PHE A 175 -10.58 0.21 2.22
CA PHE A 175 -9.49 -0.24 1.37
C PHE A 175 -9.91 -0.17 -0.10
N TRP A 176 -9.13 0.54 -0.91
CA TRP A 176 -9.43 0.72 -2.32
C TRP A 176 -8.20 0.52 -3.20
N VAL A 177 -8.36 -0.27 -4.26
CA VAL A 177 -7.35 -0.42 -5.31
C VAL A 177 -7.96 0.03 -6.63
N HIS A 178 -7.32 1.01 -7.27
CA HIS A 178 -7.72 1.55 -8.55
C HIS A 178 -6.58 1.41 -9.56
N ARG A 179 -6.83 0.71 -10.66
CA ARG A 179 -5.92 0.53 -11.79
C ARG A 179 -4.60 -0.13 -11.39
N ALA A 180 -4.66 -1.44 -11.15
CA ALA A 180 -3.51 -2.29 -10.86
C ALA A 180 -3.45 -3.46 -11.86
N PRO A 181 -3.11 -3.22 -13.14
CA PRO A 181 -3.23 -4.22 -14.20
C PRO A 181 -2.29 -5.42 -14.05
N SER A 182 -1.17 -5.28 -13.33
CA SER A 182 -0.22 -6.39 -13.11
C SER A 182 -0.59 -7.32 -11.94
N VAL A 183 -1.57 -6.96 -11.11
CA VAL A 183 -2.05 -7.81 -10.02
C VAL A 183 -2.95 -8.89 -10.60
N GLN A 184 -2.52 -10.15 -10.52
CA GLN A 184 -3.24 -11.29 -11.08
C GLN A 184 -4.11 -12.02 -10.05
N CYS A 185 -3.64 -12.06 -8.80
CA CYS A 185 -4.31 -12.76 -7.73
C CYS A 185 -4.30 -11.93 -6.44
N ILE A 186 -5.38 -12.02 -5.68
CA ILE A 186 -5.45 -11.57 -4.29
C ILE A 186 -5.43 -12.84 -3.44
N ARG A 187 -4.34 -13.05 -2.71
CA ARG A 187 -4.08 -14.27 -1.94
C ARG A 187 -4.40 -14.11 -0.46
N HIS A 188 -4.20 -15.19 0.28
CA HIS A 188 -4.38 -15.25 1.73
C HIS A 188 -3.44 -14.32 2.52
N ASP A 189 -2.32 -13.86 1.96
CA ASP A 189 -1.40 -12.91 2.60
C ASP A 189 -2.01 -11.52 2.85
N LEU A 190 -3.05 -11.17 2.09
CA LEU A 190 -3.88 -10.00 2.36
C LEU A 190 -4.69 -10.16 3.66
N LEU A 191 -5.18 -11.38 3.92
CA LEU A 191 -6.15 -11.68 4.99
C LEU A 191 -5.47 -12.15 6.29
N LEU A 192 -4.50 -13.04 6.17
CA LEU A 192 -3.95 -13.79 7.30
C LEU A 192 -2.81 -13.03 7.98
N PRO A 193 -2.65 -13.22 9.30
CA PRO A 193 -1.40 -12.90 9.97
C PRO A 193 -0.28 -13.69 9.29
N SER A 194 0.80 -13.02 8.88
CA SER A 194 2.03 -13.73 8.53
C SER A 194 2.43 -14.56 9.75
N LEU A 195 2.23 -15.88 9.68
CA LEU A 195 2.87 -16.82 10.59
C LEU A 195 4.37 -16.63 10.35
N GLY A 196 5.01 -15.87 11.23
CA GLY A 196 6.45 -15.67 11.19
C GLY A 196 7.13 -17.03 11.22
N GLY A 197 7.66 -17.43 10.07
CA GLY A 197 8.62 -18.52 9.98
C GLY A 197 9.97 -17.96 10.36
N GLU A 198 10.30 -18.03 11.65
CA GLU A 198 11.69 -18.01 12.11
C GLU A 198 11.84 -19.15 13.13
N ALA A 199 12.37 -20.25 12.64
CA ALA A 199 13.06 -21.25 13.45
C ALA A 199 14.25 -21.73 12.61
N ASP A 200 15.22 -20.84 12.43
CA ASP A 200 16.59 -21.25 12.17
C ASP A 200 17.13 -21.82 13.48
N GLY A 201 17.19 -23.15 13.52
CA GLY A 201 17.80 -23.93 14.58
C GLY A 201 18.23 -25.25 13.97
N GLU A 202 19.51 -25.33 13.62
CA GLU A 202 20.17 -26.57 13.25
C GLU A 202 19.95 -27.63 14.34
N GLU A 203 19.33 -28.75 14.00
CA GLU A 203 19.52 -29.99 14.76
C GLU A 203 19.58 -31.18 13.80
N GLU A 204 20.67 -31.93 13.95
CA GLU A 204 21.08 -33.05 13.14
C GLU A 204 20.03 -34.17 13.06
N ALA A 205 19.97 -34.82 11.92
CA ALA A 205 19.15 -36.00 11.71
C ALA A 205 19.63 -37.19 12.57
N PRO A 206 18.69 -38.04 13.02
CA PRO A 206 18.93 -39.47 12.98
C PRO A 206 17.90 -40.19 12.11
N VAL A 207 18.43 -41.12 11.33
CA VAL A 207 17.73 -42.09 10.50
C VAL A 207 17.07 -43.13 11.42
N LEU A 208 15.79 -43.48 11.19
CA LEU A 208 15.31 -44.86 10.90
C LEU A 208 13.77 -45.04 11.05
N THR A 209 13.22 -45.75 10.06
CA THR A 209 12.07 -46.69 10.04
C THR A 209 10.64 -46.22 10.34
N GLY A 210 9.85 -46.14 9.25
CA GLY A 210 8.57 -46.84 9.06
C GLY A 210 7.41 -46.63 10.03
N THR A 211 6.37 -45.90 9.60
CA THR A 211 4.94 -46.26 9.74
C THR A 211 4.06 -45.23 9.02
N GLN A 212 3.04 -45.72 8.30
CA GLN A 212 2.00 -44.90 7.68
C GLN A 212 1.23 -44.14 8.77
N ASN A 213 1.07 -42.82 8.62
CA ASN A 213 -0.01 -42.09 9.26
C ASN A 213 -0.37 -40.85 8.44
N LYS A 214 -1.65 -40.77 8.03
CA LYS A 214 -2.28 -39.60 7.43
C LYS A 214 -2.08 -38.40 8.36
N ARG A 215 -1.18 -37.48 8.02
CA ARG A 215 -1.02 -36.22 8.75
C ARG A 215 -2.15 -35.27 8.37
N GLN A 216 -3.21 -35.27 9.19
CA GLN A 216 -4.03 -34.09 9.40
C GLN A 216 -3.15 -32.98 10.01
N PRO A 217 -3.18 -31.75 9.49
CA PRO A 217 -2.57 -30.62 10.19
C PRO A 217 -3.54 -30.13 11.26
N HIS A 218 -3.42 -30.66 12.48
CA HIS A 218 -3.91 -29.98 13.67
C HIS A 218 -2.81 -29.04 14.16
N HIS A 219 -3.11 -27.75 14.25
CA HIS A 219 -2.88 -26.88 15.41
C HIS A 219 -3.13 -25.41 15.01
N ILE A 220 -4.41 -25.04 14.89
CA ILE A 220 -4.86 -23.65 15.01
C ILE A 220 -5.02 -23.40 16.52
N SER A 221 -4.08 -22.70 17.16
CA SER A 221 -4.32 -22.12 18.50
C SER A 221 -3.24 -21.11 18.91
N ARG A 222 -3.50 -19.83 18.59
CA ARG A 222 -3.39 -18.68 19.52
C ARG A 222 -3.90 -17.43 18.79
N GLY A 223 -5.15 -17.06 19.09
CA GLY A 223 -5.78 -15.82 18.64
C GLY A 223 -6.25 -15.81 17.19
N ALA A 224 -7.30 -16.57 16.85
CA ALA A 224 -8.03 -16.38 15.59
C ALA A 224 -8.79 -15.04 15.63
N GLY A 225 -8.06 -13.92 15.60
CA GLY A 225 -8.63 -12.61 15.36
C GLY A 225 -9.24 -12.60 13.96
N VAL A 226 -10.45 -12.07 13.85
CA VAL A 226 -11.10 -11.88 12.55
C VAL A 226 -10.31 -10.88 11.72
N ALA A 227 -9.95 -11.23 10.49
CA ALA A 227 -9.25 -10.32 9.60
C ALA A 227 -10.15 -9.15 9.21
N PHE A 228 -9.59 -7.94 9.08
CA PHE A 228 -10.34 -6.73 8.73
C PHE A 228 -11.57 -6.50 9.63
N PRO A 229 -11.42 -6.43 10.96
CA PRO A 229 -12.55 -6.39 11.90
C PRO A 229 -13.48 -5.18 11.71
N LYS A 230 -12.98 -4.08 11.14
CA LYS A 230 -13.72 -2.82 10.95
C LYS A 230 -13.85 -2.37 9.50
N LEU A 231 -13.47 -3.21 8.53
CA LEU A 231 -13.54 -2.81 7.12
C LEU A 231 -15.00 -2.70 6.69
N VAL A 232 -15.41 -1.49 6.29
CA VAL A 232 -16.78 -1.17 5.90
C VAL A 232 -16.91 -1.13 4.37
N ARG A 233 -15.90 -0.58 3.70
CA ARG A 233 -15.88 -0.41 2.23
C ARG A 233 -14.63 -1.05 1.63
N LEU A 234 -14.85 -1.95 0.67
CA LEU A 234 -13.80 -2.59 -0.11
C LEU A 234 -14.07 -2.33 -1.60
N GLY A 235 -13.07 -1.82 -2.31
CA GLY A 235 -13.22 -1.50 -3.73
C GLY A 235 -12.04 -1.93 -4.58
N PHE A 236 -12.34 -2.51 -5.72
CA PHE A 236 -11.37 -2.92 -6.74
C PHE A 236 -11.86 -2.45 -8.10
N ALA A 237 -11.13 -1.52 -8.71
CA ALA A 237 -11.54 -0.92 -9.97
C ALA A 237 -10.40 -0.89 -10.98
N GLY A 238 -10.65 -1.31 -12.22
CA GLY A 238 -9.64 -1.29 -13.29
C GLY A 238 -8.48 -2.26 -13.10
N MET A 239 -8.68 -3.35 -12.34
CA MET A 239 -7.66 -4.39 -12.14
C MET A 239 -7.73 -5.42 -13.27
N LEU A 240 -7.25 -5.03 -14.45
CA LEU A 240 -7.43 -5.79 -15.70
C LEU A 240 -6.68 -7.12 -15.76
N GLY A 241 -5.66 -7.32 -14.92
CA GLY A 241 -4.98 -8.61 -14.79
C GLY A 241 -5.59 -9.54 -13.74
N TRP A 242 -6.47 -9.02 -12.88
CA TRP A 242 -6.95 -9.75 -11.71
C TRP A 242 -7.99 -10.79 -12.11
N SER A 243 -7.61 -12.07 -11.97
CA SER A 243 -8.44 -13.23 -12.33
C SER A 243 -8.87 -14.07 -11.13
N GLU A 244 -8.08 -14.07 -10.06
CA GLU A 244 -8.26 -14.95 -8.91
C GLU A 244 -8.34 -14.20 -7.58
N TRP A 245 -9.33 -14.55 -6.76
CA TRP A 245 -9.46 -14.05 -5.39
C TRP A 245 -9.58 -15.23 -4.43
N GLU A 246 -8.54 -15.44 -3.63
CA GLU A 246 -8.48 -16.52 -2.64
C GLU A 246 -8.98 -16.03 -1.28
N TRP A 247 -10.08 -16.63 -0.81
CA TRP A 247 -10.59 -16.46 0.55
C TRP A 247 -11.48 -17.66 0.88
N GLU A 248 -10.99 -18.57 1.73
CA GLU A 248 -11.73 -19.78 2.04
C GLU A 248 -12.85 -19.54 3.05
N GLN A 249 -13.90 -20.37 2.96
CA GLN A 249 -15.07 -20.34 3.84
C GLN A 249 -14.74 -20.42 5.34
N HIS A 250 -13.61 -21.04 5.72
CA HIS A 250 -13.24 -21.25 7.12
C HIS A 250 -12.38 -20.12 7.69
N VAL A 251 -11.95 -19.15 6.87
CA VAL A 251 -11.14 -18.00 7.29
C VAL A 251 -12.06 -16.83 7.66
N PRO A 252 -12.19 -16.48 8.95
CA PRO A 252 -13.04 -15.37 9.38
C PRO A 252 -12.45 -14.03 8.95
N ALA A 253 -13.16 -13.28 8.11
CA ALA A 253 -12.73 -11.96 7.65
C ALA A 253 -13.91 -11.03 7.39
N MET A 254 -13.67 -9.72 7.49
CA MET A 254 -14.56 -8.65 7.04
C MET A 254 -16.01 -8.72 7.59
N PRO A 255 -16.22 -8.91 8.91
CA PRO A 255 -17.57 -9.04 9.48
C PRO A 255 -18.37 -7.73 9.44
N ALA A 256 -17.68 -6.59 9.27
CA ALA A 256 -18.25 -5.25 9.20
C ALA A 256 -18.46 -4.73 7.77
N LEU A 257 -18.17 -5.54 6.74
CA LEU A 257 -18.24 -5.10 5.35
C LEU A 257 -19.67 -4.78 4.95
N GLU A 258 -19.91 -3.56 4.51
CA GLU A 258 -21.24 -3.07 4.07
C GLU A 258 -21.28 -2.83 2.56
N VAL A 259 -20.14 -2.45 1.96
CA VAL A 259 -20.03 -2.15 0.51
C VAL A 259 -18.84 -2.89 -0.09
N LEU A 260 -19.11 -3.68 -1.13
CA LEU A 260 -18.10 -4.27 -2.00
C LEU A 260 -18.33 -3.80 -3.43
N GLU A 261 -17.34 -3.11 -3.99
CA GLU A 261 -17.38 -2.62 -5.36
C GLU A 261 -16.28 -3.27 -6.20
N ILE A 262 -16.66 -3.90 -7.30
CA ILE A 262 -15.74 -4.46 -8.30
C ILE A 262 -16.12 -3.92 -9.67
N ARG A 263 -15.25 -3.10 -10.27
CA ARG A 263 -15.53 -2.43 -11.55
C ARG A 263 -14.42 -2.61 -12.56
N ASN A 264 -14.74 -2.95 -13.81
CA ASN A 264 -13.73 -3.07 -14.88
C ASN A 264 -12.59 -4.03 -14.51
N CYS A 265 -12.92 -5.25 -14.10
CA CYS A 265 -11.97 -6.29 -13.65
C CYS A 265 -12.21 -7.60 -14.41
N LYS A 266 -11.26 -8.54 -14.35
CA LYS A 266 -11.37 -9.87 -15.00
C LYS A 266 -11.58 -11.02 -14.00
N LEU A 267 -12.11 -10.70 -12.82
CA LEU A 267 -12.30 -11.68 -11.75
C LEU A 267 -13.27 -12.77 -12.19
N GLN A 268 -12.83 -14.02 -12.18
CA GLN A 268 -13.65 -15.12 -12.69
C GLN A 268 -14.78 -15.51 -11.72
N ARG A 269 -14.49 -15.49 -10.42
CA ARG A 269 -15.42 -15.93 -9.37
C ARG A 269 -15.19 -15.16 -8.08
N LEU A 270 -16.27 -14.89 -7.35
CA LEU A 270 -16.18 -14.41 -5.97
C LEU A 270 -15.74 -15.56 -5.05
N PRO A 271 -14.95 -15.28 -4.01
CA PRO A 271 -14.50 -16.31 -3.08
C PRO A 271 -15.60 -16.81 -2.15
N ALA A 272 -15.53 -18.07 -1.74
CA ALA A 272 -16.50 -18.69 -0.84
C ALA A 272 -16.55 -18.03 0.55
N GLY A 273 -15.41 -17.50 1.03
CA GLY A 273 -15.35 -16.76 2.29
C GLY A 273 -16.26 -15.53 2.32
N LEU A 274 -16.43 -14.85 1.18
CA LEU A 274 -17.33 -13.69 1.08
C LEU A 274 -18.77 -14.07 1.43
N ALA A 275 -19.27 -15.17 0.86
CA ALA A 275 -20.63 -15.65 1.11
C ALA A 275 -20.86 -16.04 2.58
N GLN A 276 -19.83 -16.54 3.27
CA GLN A 276 -19.94 -17.04 4.64
C GLN A 276 -19.86 -15.92 5.70
N HIS A 277 -18.99 -14.92 5.48
CA HIS A 277 -18.57 -13.99 6.54
C HIS A 277 -19.06 -12.55 6.35
N ALA A 278 -19.32 -12.09 5.12
CA ALA A 278 -19.75 -10.72 4.85
C ALA A 278 -21.25 -10.51 5.15
N ARG A 279 -21.67 -10.81 6.38
CA ARG A 279 -23.08 -10.82 6.81
C ARG A 279 -23.75 -9.45 6.86
N ARG A 280 -22.96 -8.37 6.80
CA ARG A 280 -23.45 -6.98 6.81
C ARG A 280 -23.45 -6.33 5.43
N LEU A 281 -23.08 -7.09 4.38
CA LEU A 281 -23.00 -6.58 3.03
C LEU A 281 -24.40 -6.14 2.56
N ARG A 282 -24.52 -4.87 2.18
CA ARG A 282 -25.77 -4.24 1.71
C ARG A 282 -25.68 -3.85 0.24
N GLU A 283 -24.48 -3.53 -0.22
CA GLU A 283 -24.20 -3.07 -1.57
C GLU A 283 -23.09 -3.96 -2.15
N LEU A 284 -23.43 -4.70 -3.21
CA LEU A 284 -22.51 -5.51 -3.99
C LEU A 284 -22.60 -5.05 -5.45
N ASP A 285 -21.65 -4.21 -5.83
CA ASP A 285 -21.59 -3.62 -7.16
C ASP A 285 -20.59 -4.39 -8.02
N LEU A 286 -21.08 -5.11 -9.02
CA LEU A 286 -20.26 -5.79 -10.04
C LEU A 286 -20.52 -5.13 -11.40
N ILE A 287 -19.60 -4.28 -11.86
CA ILE A 287 -19.79 -3.48 -13.09
C ILE A 287 -18.67 -3.80 -14.09
N ASN A 288 -19.02 -4.08 -15.35
CA ASN A 288 -18.04 -4.36 -16.40
C ASN A 288 -17.02 -5.46 -16.01
N ILE A 289 -17.51 -6.58 -15.47
CA ILE A 289 -16.67 -7.75 -15.23
C ILE A 289 -16.48 -8.46 -16.57
N GLN A 290 -15.23 -8.49 -17.04
CA GLN A 290 -14.85 -9.09 -18.32
C GLN A 290 -14.49 -10.57 -18.12
N HIS A 291 -14.87 -11.42 -19.07
CA HIS A 291 -14.54 -12.84 -19.09
C HIS A 291 -13.46 -13.14 -20.13
#